data_AF-A0A1E3I8E0-F1
#
_entry.id   AF-A0A1E3I8E0-F1
#
_cell.length_a   1.000
_cell.length_b   1.000
_cell.length_c   1.000
_cell.angle_alpha   90.00
_cell.angle_beta   90.00
_cell.angle_gamma   90.00
#
_symmetry.space_group_name_H-M   'P 1'
#
loop_
_entity.id
_entity.type
_entity.pdbx_description
1 polymer ?
#
loop_
_entity_poly.entity_id
_entity_poly.type
_entity_poly.pdbx_seq_one_letter_code
_entity_poly.pdbx_strand_id
1 'polypeptide(L)'
;MADTQSTSKLDNPSTLLQSVSTNAVHEKIAILPGHEPDYSACTFALWQEDHTLGNSLRWIIMKDPEVEFCGYTAPHPSEPKIHLRVQMYDGQSAVDCLRRALANLRDLLNTVNDSYSSSLRNDNYVKEEDVDVKAVVDETLRERGFAVEDDDRMDES
;
A
#
# COMPACT_ATOMS: atom_id res chain seq x y z
N MET A 1 7.21 -31.67 -21.79
CA MET A 1 5.82 -31.91 -21.36
C MET A 1 5.59 -31.07 -20.11
N ALA A 2 4.73 -30.05 -20.26
CA ALA A 2 4.08 -29.19 -19.26
C ALA A 2 4.90 -28.62 -18.08
N ASP A 3 5.30 -27.35 -18.19
CA ASP A 3 5.66 -26.50 -17.06
C ASP A 3 4.41 -26.06 -16.31
N THR A 4 4.35 -26.38 -15.01
CA THR A 4 3.27 -26.00 -14.10
C THR A 4 3.55 -24.61 -13.54
N GLN A 5 2.84 -23.58 -14.02
CA GLN A 5 2.87 -22.26 -13.41
C GLN A 5 1.97 -22.23 -12.18
N SER A 6 2.60 -22.10 -11.01
CA SER A 6 1.96 -21.90 -9.70
C SER A 6 1.34 -20.51 -9.65
N THR A 7 0.00 -20.42 -9.75
CA THR A 7 -0.73 -19.17 -9.52
C THR A 7 -1.04 -19.03 -8.03
N SER A 8 -0.29 -18.16 -7.34
CA SER A 8 -0.53 -17.78 -5.96
C SER A 8 -1.83 -16.98 -5.86
N LYS A 9 -2.90 -17.66 -5.41
CA LYS A 9 -4.19 -17.05 -5.08
C LYS A 9 -4.13 -16.42 -3.70
N LEU A 10 -4.15 -15.10 -3.65
CA LEU A 10 -4.61 -14.35 -2.48
C LEU A 10 -5.97 -13.77 -2.87
N ASP A 11 -7.03 -14.51 -2.53
CA ASP A 11 -8.42 -14.15 -2.86
C ASP A 11 -8.91 -13.09 -1.86
N ASN A 12 -8.89 -11.82 -2.27
CA ASN A 12 -9.55 -10.72 -1.55
C ASN A 12 -11.06 -10.77 -1.83
N PRO A 13 -11.96 -10.66 -0.83
CA PRO A 13 -13.41 -10.62 -1.05
C PRO A 13 -13.89 -9.55 -2.05
N SER A 14 -13.14 -8.46 -2.23
CA SER A 14 -13.43 -7.43 -3.24
C SER A 14 -13.27 -7.94 -4.68
N THR A 15 -12.42 -8.95 -4.92
CA THR A 15 -12.14 -9.54 -6.24
C THR A 15 -13.33 -10.34 -6.80
N LEU A 16 -14.14 -10.96 -5.93
CA LEU A 16 -15.28 -11.76 -6.37
C LEU A 16 -16.39 -10.89 -6.98
N LEU A 17 -16.64 -9.70 -6.43
CA LEU A 17 -17.76 -8.86 -6.88
C LEU A 17 -17.52 -8.22 -8.25
N GLN A 18 -16.27 -7.92 -8.60
CA GLN A 18 -15.94 -7.28 -9.88
C GLN A 18 -15.68 -8.29 -11.02
N SER A 19 -15.25 -9.52 -10.67
CA SER A 19 -15.10 -10.62 -11.64
C SER A 19 -16.43 -11.09 -12.26
N VAL A 20 -17.57 -10.76 -11.63
CA VAL A 20 -18.90 -11.19 -12.08
C VAL A 20 -19.47 -10.28 -13.19
N SER A 21 -18.99 -9.04 -13.35
CA SER A 21 -19.54 -8.09 -14.34
C SER A 21 -18.71 -7.94 -15.63
N THR A 22 -17.44 -8.34 -15.65
CA THR A 22 -16.63 -8.37 -16.86
C THR A 22 -15.73 -9.62 -16.86
N ASN A 23 -16.01 -10.58 -17.74
CA ASN A 23 -15.22 -11.80 -17.99
C ASN A 23 -13.81 -11.51 -18.59
N ALA A 24 -13.17 -10.39 -18.26
CA ALA A 24 -11.84 -10.01 -18.76
C ALA A 24 -10.78 -10.40 -17.72
N VAL A 25 -10.01 -11.45 -18.01
CA VAL A 25 -8.80 -11.79 -17.27
C VAL A 25 -7.72 -10.78 -17.65
N HIS A 26 -7.51 -9.76 -16.84
CA HIS A 26 -6.44 -8.80 -17.03
C HIS A 26 -5.13 -9.34 -16.44
N GLU A 27 -4.03 -9.22 -17.18
CA GLU A 27 -2.69 -9.42 -16.62
C GLU A 27 -2.47 -8.43 -15.47
N LYS A 28 -1.78 -8.86 -14.40
CA LYS A 28 -1.56 -8.02 -13.20
C LYS A 28 -0.87 -6.71 -13.55
N ILE A 29 0.10 -6.76 -14.46
CA ILE A 29 0.88 -5.62 -14.93
C ILE A 29 0.83 -5.64 -16.45
N ALA A 30 0.37 -4.56 -17.06
CA ALA A 30 0.40 -4.37 -18.51
C ALA A 30 1.12 -3.07 -18.87
N ILE A 31 1.84 -3.04 -19.99
CA ILE A 31 2.43 -1.81 -20.51
C ILE A 31 1.39 -1.14 -21.43
N LEU A 32 1.05 0.11 -21.16
CA LEU A 32 0.11 0.89 -21.96
C LEU A 32 0.78 1.42 -23.25
N PRO A 33 -0.02 1.65 -24.31
CA PRO A 33 0.48 2.29 -25.52
C PRO A 33 1.01 3.71 -25.22
N GLY A 34 1.99 4.16 -26.00
CA GLY A 34 2.69 5.45 -25.77
C GLY A 34 3.94 5.34 -24.89
N HIS A 35 4.57 4.16 -24.89
CA HIS A 35 5.93 3.98 -24.41
C HIS A 35 6.95 4.29 -25.53
N GLU A 36 8.18 4.62 -25.16
CA GLU A 36 9.28 4.78 -26.12
C GLU A 36 9.71 3.41 -26.70
N PRO A 37 10.27 3.34 -27.93
CA PRO A 37 10.68 2.08 -28.56
C PRO A 37 11.74 1.29 -27.78
N ASP A 38 12.57 2.00 -27.01
CA ASP A 38 13.63 1.46 -26.16
C ASP A 38 13.16 1.19 -24.71
N TYR A 39 11.88 1.42 -24.42
CA TYR A 39 11.30 1.35 -23.08
C TYR A 39 11.91 2.33 -22.06
N SER A 40 12.56 3.40 -22.52
CA SER A 40 13.12 4.45 -21.65
C SER A 40 12.04 5.23 -20.89
N ALA A 41 10.86 5.38 -21.51
CA ALA A 41 9.67 5.90 -20.86
C ALA A 41 8.49 4.96 -21.07
N CYS A 42 7.91 4.47 -19.97
CA CYS A 42 6.81 3.51 -19.99
C CYS A 42 5.70 3.91 -19.02
N THR A 43 4.46 3.63 -19.40
CA THR A 43 3.31 3.67 -18.47
C THR A 43 2.84 2.25 -18.20
N PHE A 44 2.89 1.83 -16.94
CA PHE A 44 2.41 0.53 -16.49
C PHE A 44 1.00 0.67 -15.92
N ALA A 45 0.08 -0.19 -16.35
CA ALA A 45 -1.21 -0.38 -15.71
C ALA A 45 -1.10 -1.55 -14.73
N LEU A 46 -1.28 -1.26 -13.44
CA LEU A 46 -1.32 -2.26 -12.38
C LEU A 46 -2.77 -2.49 -12.00
N TRP A 47 -3.28 -3.69 -12.26
CA TRP A 47 -4.66 -4.06 -11.99
C TRP A 47 -4.84 -4.57 -10.56
N GLN A 48 -6.00 -4.29 -9.97
CA GLN A 48 -6.33 -4.58 -8.58
C GLN A 48 -5.29 -4.03 -7.60
N GLU A 49 -4.86 -2.79 -7.83
CA GLU A 49 -3.92 -2.06 -6.97
C GLU A 49 -4.43 -0.63 -6.79
N ASP A 50 -4.03 0.00 -5.69
CA ASP A 50 -4.47 1.33 -5.30
C ASP A 50 -3.30 2.22 -4.84
N HIS A 51 -3.61 3.31 -4.15
CA HIS A 51 -2.65 4.25 -3.60
C HIS A 51 -1.62 3.61 -2.67
N THR A 52 -1.92 2.47 -2.04
CA THR A 52 -1.02 1.76 -1.14
C THR A 52 0.24 1.30 -1.88
N LEU A 53 0.07 0.51 -2.95
CA LEU A 53 1.20 0.08 -3.76
C LEU A 53 1.73 1.23 -4.62
N GLY A 54 0.84 2.06 -5.20
CA GLY A 54 1.21 3.15 -6.08
C GLY A 54 2.14 4.17 -5.42
N ASN A 55 1.79 4.66 -4.23
CA ASN A 55 2.62 5.62 -3.50
C ASN A 55 3.94 5.01 -3.03
N SER A 56 3.89 3.75 -2.56
CA SER A 56 5.08 3.03 -2.12
C SER A 56 6.10 2.85 -3.25
N LEU A 57 5.63 2.37 -4.42
CA LEU A 57 6.49 2.21 -5.60
C LEU A 57 7.01 3.55 -6.10
N ARG A 58 6.15 4.58 -6.18
CA ARG A 58 6.60 5.92 -6.58
C ARG A 58 7.75 6.40 -5.70
N TRP A 59 7.66 6.23 -4.39
CA TRP A 59 8.71 6.67 -3.47
C TRP A 59 10.01 5.91 -3.69
N ILE A 60 9.95 4.58 -3.83
CA ILE A 60 11.14 3.74 -4.07
C ILE A 60 11.80 4.06 -5.41
N ILE A 61 11.01 4.19 -6.48
CA ILE A 61 11.53 4.49 -7.82
C ILE A 61 12.20 5.86 -7.85
N MET A 62 11.62 6.88 -7.20
CA MET A 62 12.22 8.22 -7.11
C MET A 62 13.52 8.29 -6.30
N LYS A 63 13.93 7.22 -5.61
CA LYS A 63 15.24 7.14 -4.94
C LYS A 63 16.34 6.66 -5.87
N ASP A 64 15.99 6.08 -7.02
CA ASP A 64 16.95 5.64 -8.01
C ASP A 64 17.51 6.87 -8.77
N PRO A 65 18.83 7.13 -8.74
CA PRO A 65 19.42 8.27 -9.45
C PRO A 65 19.30 8.17 -10.97
N GLU A 66 19.00 6.98 -11.51
CA GLU A 66 18.82 6.73 -12.94
C GLU A 66 17.42 7.14 -13.44
N VAL A 67 16.50 7.45 -12.52
CA VAL A 67 15.13 7.85 -12.84
C VAL A 67 15.04 9.37 -12.99
N GLU A 68 14.54 9.81 -14.13
CA GLU A 68 14.23 11.22 -14.37
C GLU A 68 12.89 11.61 -13.76
N PHE A 69 11.88 10.75 -13.98
CA PHE A 69 10.52 11.04 -13.52
C PHE A 69 9.76 9.76 -13.18
N CYS A 70 9.05 9.81 -12.05
CA CYS A 70 8.07 8.79 -11.69
C CYS A 70 6.81 9.43 -11.10
N GLY A 71 5.65 9.02 -11.61
CA GLY A 71 4.34 9.45 -11.13
C GLY A 71 3.31 8.34 -11.25
N TYR A 72 2.32 8.33 -10.36
CA TYR A 72 1.20 7.41 -10.47
C TYR A 72 -0.13 8.15 -10.38
N THR A 73 -1.16 7.61 -11.02
CA THR A 73 -2.53 8.12 -10.96
C THR A 73 -3.51 6.97 -10.87
N ALA A 74 -4.60 7.16 -10.11
CA ALA A 74 -5.78 6.32 -10.17
C ALA A 74 -6.78 7.01 -11.13
N PRO A 75 -6.98 6.49 -12.36
CA PRO A 75 -7.75 7.20 -13.38
C PRO A 75 -9.21 7.41 -12.97
N HIS A 76 -9.81 6.44 -12.28
CA HIS A 76 -11.18 6.53 -11.78
C HIS A 76 -11.36 5.66 -10.52
N PRO A 77 -12.00 6.15 -9.44
CA PRO A 77 -12.15 5.39 -8.20
C PRO A 77 -12.88 4.04 -8.33
N SER A 78 -13.78 3.91 -9.30
CA SER A 78 -14.54 2.67 -9.56
C SER A 78 -13.79 1.64 -10.41
N GLU A 79 -12.63 2.00 -10.97
CA GLU A 79 -11.78 1.08 -11.70
C GLU A 79 -10.60 0.69 -10.80
N PRO A 80 -10.46 -0.59 -10.42
CA PRO A 80 -9.39 -1.03 -9.52
C PRO A 80 -8.09 -1.15 -10.31
N LYS A 81 -7.54 -0.03 -10.77
CA LYS A 81 -6.24 0.02 -11.43
C LYS A 81 -5.55 1.34 -11.16
N ILE A 82 -4.23 1.31 -11.19
CA ILE A 82 -3.40 2.51 -11.18
C ILE A 82 -2.52 2.54 -12.42
N HIS A 83 -2.21 3.73 -12.90
CA HIS A 83 -1.22 3.96 -13.95
C HIS A 83 0.05 4.50 -13.31
N LEU A 84 1.18 3.84 -13.55
CA LEU A 84 2.50 4.24 -13.07
C LEU A 84 3.36 4.62 -14.29
N ARG A 85 3.72 5.89 -14.41
CA ARG A 85 4.63 6.39 -15.45
C ARG A 85 6.05 6.44 -14.87
N VAL A 86 7.00 5.85 -15.59
CA VAL A 86 8.43 5.90 -15.29
C VAL A 86 9.16 6.41 -16.52
N GLN A 87 10.08 7.35 -16.34
CA GLN A 87 10.99 7.88 -17.34
C GLN A 87 12.42 7.82 -16.79
N MET A 88 13.32 7.23 -17.57
CA MET A 88 14.71 7.00 -17.19
C MET A 88 15.65 7.96 -17.92
N TYR A 89 16.77 8.28 -17.31
CA TYR A 89 17.88 8.95 -17.98
C TYR A 89 18.58 8.00 -18.97
N ASP A 90 19.25 8.58 -19.97
CA ASP A 90 20.18 7.91 -20.90
C ASP A 90 19.62 6.68 -21.63
N GLY A 91 18.30 6.63 -21.86
CA GLY A 91 17.67 5.52 -22.59
C GLY A 91 17.62 4.20 -21.81
N GLN A 92 17.80 4.23 -20.49
CA GLN A 92 17.77 3.03 -19.67
C GLN A 92 16.36 2.42 -19.56
N SER A 93 16.27 1.11 -19.37
CA SER A 93 15.00 0.38 -19.36
C SER A 93 14.14 0.72 -18.12
N ALA A 94 12.98 1.34 -18.33
CA ALA A 94 12.00 1.57 -17.28
C ALA A 94 11.40 0.26 -16.73
N VAL A 95 11.40 -0.81 -17.53
CA VAL A 95 10.94 -2.14 -17.11
C VAL A 95 11.89 -2.73 -16.07
N ASP A 96 13.19 -2.59 -16.28
CA ASP A 96 14.19 -3.10 -15.34
C ASP A 96 14.27 -2.24 -14.08
N CYS A 97 14.06 -0.93 -14.21
CA CYS A 97 13.84 -0.05 -13.06
C CYS A 97 12.65 -0.54 -12.19
N LEU A 98 11.50 -0.83 -12.80
CA LEU A 98 10.33 -1.32 -12.07
C LEU A 98 10.62 -2.66 -11.35
N ARG A 99 11.33 -3.59 -12.01
CA ARG A 99 11.75 -4.86 -11.39
C ARG A 99 12.65 -4.64 -10.18
N ARG A 100 13.67 -3.79 -10.31
CA ARG A 100 14.56 -3.42 -9.20
C ARG A 100 13.79 -2.77 -8.06
N ALA A 101 12.88 -1.84 -8.36
CA ALA A 101 12.07 -1.16 -7.37
C ALA A 101 11.17 -2.12 -6.58
N LEU A 102 10.56 -3.10 -7.25
CA LEU A 102 9.76 -4.14 -6.57
C LEU A 102 10.62 -5.01 -5.64
N ALA A 103 11.83 -5.39 -6.06
CA ALA A 103 12.78 -6.11 -5.22
C ALA A 103 13.20 -5.28 -4.00
N ASN A 104 13.58 -4.02 -4.21
CA ASN A 104 13.96 -3.10 -3.14
C ASN A 104 12.83 -2.86 -2.14
N LEU A 105 11.59 -2.73 -2.61
CA LEU A 105 10.41 -2.58 -1.76
C LEU A 105 10.22 -3.82 -0.87
N ARG A 106 10.34 -5.02 -1.44
CA ARG A 106 10.27 -6.28 -0.67
C ARG A 106 11.37 -6.34 0.39
N ASP A 107 12.60 -5.99 0.04
CA ASP A 107 13.74 -6.06 0.95
C ASP A 107 13.62 -5.05 2.10
N LEU A 108 13.07 -3.86 1.81
CA LEU A 108 12.70 -2.88 2.83
C LEU A 108 11.66 -3.44 3.80
N LEU A 109 10.59 -4.04 3.29
CA LEU A 109 9.53 -4.64 4.12
C LEU A 109 10.07 -5.77 5.00
N ASN A 110 10.95 -6.63 4.45
CA ASN A 110 11.61 -7.68 5.23
C ASN A 110 12.45 -7.09 6.36
N THR A 111 13.25 -6.06 6.07
CA THR A 111 14.10 -5.40 7.09
C THR A 111 13.25 -4.79 8.22
N VAL A 112 12.14 -4.14 7.87
CA VAL A 112 11.20 -3.59 8.86
C VAL A 112 10.56 -4.70 9.68
N ASN A 113 10.12 -5.78 9.04
CA ASN A 113 9.50 -6.91 9.71
C ASN A 113 10.45 -7.62 10.68
N ASP A 114 11.71 -7.79 10.29
CA ASP A 114 12.74 -8.42 11.12
C ASP A 114 13.08 -7.56 12.33
N SER A 115 13.19 -6.24 12.13
CA SER A 115 13.39 -5.27 13.21
C SER A 115 12.20 -5.28 14.18
N TYR A 116 10.98 -5.23 13.65
CA TYR A 116 9.75 -5.30 14.45
C TYR A 116 9.66 -6.59 15.26
N SER A 117 9.87 -7.74 14.62
CA SER A 117 9.84 -9.06 15.27
C SER A 117 10.91 -9.17 16.35
N SER A 118 12.09 -8.61 16.12
CA SER A 118 13.17 -8.57 17.11
C SER A 118 12.84 -7.69 18.30
N SER A 119 12.30 -6.49 18.07
CA SER A 119 11.88 -5.59 19.15
C SER A 119 10.73 -6.17 19.97
N LEU A 120 9.76 -6.83 19.32
CA LEU A 120 8.64 -7.50 19.99
C LEU A 120 9.12 -8.67 20.86
N ARG A 121 10.04 -9.50 20.35
CA ARG A 121 10.60 -10.64 21.10
C ARG A 121 11.45 -10.22 22.29
N ASN A 122 12.13 -9.08 22.18
CA ASN A 122 13.05 -8.59 23.21
C ASN A 122 12.40 -7.53 24.12
N ASP A 123 11.10 -7.26 23.96
CA ASP A 123 10.36 -6.25 24.73
C ASP A 123 10.98 -4.83 24.66
N ASN A 124 11.73 -4.55 23.59
CA ASN A 124 12.47 -3.31 23.38
C ASN A 124 11.63 -2.31 22.55
N TYR A 125 10.47 -1.95 23.07
CA TYR A 125 9.59 -0.94 22.49
C TYR A 125 8.98 -0.09 23.59
N VAL A 126 8.59 1.14 23.25
CA VAL A 126 7.96 2.06 24.19
C VAL A 126 6.58 1.51 24.56
N LYS A 127 6.38 1.23 25.84
CA LYS A 127 5.08 0.91 26.41
C LYS A 127 4.57 2.21 27.01
N GLU A 128 3.64 2.86 26.33
CA GLU A 128 2.89 3.95 26.96
C GLU A 128 1.82 3.32 27.85
N GLU A 129 1.63 3.86 29.05
CA GLU A 129 0.48 3.47 29.87
C GLU A 129 -0.77 4.01 29.18
N ASP A 130 -1.77 3.14 28.97
CA ASP A 130 -3.06 3.59 28.46
C ASP A 130 -3.61 4.66 29.41
N VAL A 131 -3.76 5.88 28.90
CA VAL A 131 -4.38 6.96 29.66
C VAL A 131 -5.86 6.61 29.79
N ASP A 132 -6.37 6.60 31.02
CA ASP A 132 -7.81 6.49 31.25
C ASP A 132 -8.50 7.75 30.69
N VAL A 133 -8.92 7.66 29.43
CA VAL A 133 -9.58 8.74 28.71
C VAL A 133 -10.85 9.17 29.44
N LYS A 134 -11.55 8.25 30.13
CA LYS A 134 -12.74 8.57 30.91
C LYS A 134 -12.36 9.47 32.08
N ALA A 135 -11.34 9.10 32.85
CA ALA A 135 -10.86 9.91 33.96
C ALA A 135 -10.41 11.32 33.52
N VAL A 136 -9.67 11.43 32.42
CA VAL A 136 -9.20 12.74 31.89
C VAL A 136 -10.35 13.59 31.36
N VAL A 137 -11.33 12.98 30.69
CA VAL A 137 -12.52 13.67 30.19
C VAL A 137 -13.38 14.15 31.36
N ASP A 138 -13.59 13.32 32.37
CA ASP A 138 -14.36 13.68 33.57
C ASP A 138 -13.69 14.81 34.34
N GLU A 139 -12.37 14.80 34.47
CA GLU A 139 -11.59 15.88 35.06
C GLU A 139 -11.75 17.19 34.24
N THR A 140 -11.60 17.11 32.92
CA THR A 140 -11.75 18.26 32.01
C THR A 140 -13.17 18.86 32.05
N LEU A 141 -14.20 18.02 32.13
CA LEU A 141 -15.60 18.45 32.22
C LEU A 141 -15.86 19.16 33.54
N ARG A 142 -15.32 18.64 34.65
CA ARG A 142 -15.40 19.28 35.98
C ARG A 142 -14.71 20.65 36.00
N GLU A 143 -13.51 20.76 35.42
CA GLU A 143 -12.80 22.05 35.32
C GLU A 143 -13.57 23.09 34.50
N ARG A 144 -14.29 22.64 33.47
CA ARG A 144 -15.12 23.49 32.61
C ARG A 144 -16.53 23.73 33.15
N GLY A 145 -16.86 23.21 34.33
CA GLY A 145 -18.14 23.41 35.00
C GLY A 145 -19.31 22.62 34.42
N PHE A 146 -19.04 21.58 33.64
CA PHE A 146 -20.05 20.64 33.16
C PHE A 146 -20.27 19.52 34.17
N ALA A 147 -21.52 19.07 34.33
CA ALA A 147 -21.84 17.92 35.16
C ALA A 147 -21.34 16.64 34.49
N VAL A 148 -20.63 15.81 35.25
CA VAL A 148 -20.25 14.45 34.84
C VAL A 148 -21.34 13.51 35.35
N GLU A 149 -22.05 12.85 34.44
CA GLU A 149 -23.03 11.82 34.80
C GLU A 149 -22.29 10.49 34.98
N ASP A 150 -22.36 9.92 36.18
CA ASP A 150 -21.91 8.54 36.44
C ASP A 150 -22.92 7.58 35.76
N ASP A 151 -22.61 7.16 34.54
CA ASP A 151 -23.37 6.14 33.78
C ASP A 151 -23.11 4.72 34.32
N ASP A 152 -23.21 4.52 35.63
CA ASP A 152 -23.14 3.20 36.29
C ASP A 152 -24.54 2.67 36.64
N ARG A 153 -25.57 3.06 35.87
CA ARG A 153 -26.99 2.78 36.20
C ARG A 153 -27.77 1.94 35.18
N MET A 154 -27.13 1.03 34.44
CA MET A 154 -27.84 0.12 33.53
C MET A 154 -27.42 -1.36 33.63
N ASP A 155 -27.37 -1.93 34.84
CA ASP A 155 -27.30 -3.41 34.98
C ASP A 155 -28.03 -3.96 36.24
N GLU A 156 -29.16 -3.35 36.62
CA GLU A 156 -30.12 -3.99 37.52
C GLU A 156 -31.55 -3.84 36.97
N SER A 157 -31.97 -4.78 36.13
CA SER A 157 -33.38 -5.15 35.85
C SER A 157 -33.48 -6.49 35.14
#